data_AF-A0A3D2IYN7-F1
#
_entry.id   AF-A0A3D2IYN7-F1
#
_cell.length_a   1.000
_cell.length_b   1.000
_cell.length_c   1.000
_cell.angle_alpha   90.00
_cell.angle_beta   90.00
_cell.angle_gamma   90.00
#
_symmetry.space_group_name_H-M   'P 1'
#
loop_
_entity.id
_entity.type
_entity.pdbx_description
1 polymer ?
#
loop_
_entity_poly.entity_id
_entity_poly.type
_entity_poly.pdbx_seq_one_letter_code
_entity_poly.pdbx_strand_id
1 'polypeptide(L)'
;MKKLDKKKIDKKKIIVIVGIITVLIIGFLIGSYFIIKNKDKNKNKNNIDNVIASSITLDINPSIKIELNKDKLVINLVALNESAKDIVITNYKGSKVNVVIDSITDKLIDKGYAKEELLILVGTTGELKSEEVKEIISNKLTKENISYDIIIPAITENSSELAQKYNITESKAAFLEEITNKYNDLKIEDIKDKSIKDIETITKGIDTQKEEEAKKEDNKPSTSGTTGGSTNSNTGGGSGSLSKCDNVRSTLTNEEAGKKVAGFMGATVGTGSYCDKLAPESVVVLAPDGSCAYKVTFKHRTKRCIYYISVETGNVIGSPECSSQLVEEGEAQCIIMEAMGLTKREMFYPSPAIDNGSEYIYKVEDVYGTPDEEGQRYIYEYRVSKYTGQITKKEKIDVLH
;
A
#
# COMPACT_ATOMS: atom_id res chain seq x y z
N MET A 1 4.69 70.33 78.21
CA MET A 1 3.53 69.57 77.67
C MET A 1 3.70 69.53 76.16
N LYS A 2 3.75 68.44 75.39
CA LYS A 2 3.49 67.00 75.58
C LYS A 2 4.71 66.20 75.07
N LYS A 3 5.05 65.10 75.76
CA LYS A 3 5.93 64.05 75.25
C LYS A 3 5.32 63.47 73.96
N LEU A 4 6.11 63.41 72.88
CA LEU A 4 5.84 62.53 71.75
C LEU A 4 6.73 61.31 71.93
N ASP A 5 6.13 60.24 72.50
CA ASP A 5 6.74 58.93 72.60
C ASP A 5 7.15 58.43 71.22
N LYS A 6 8.46 58.36 70.95
CA LYS A 6 8.97 57.49 69.89
C LYS A 6 8.71 56.05 70.35
N LYS A 7 7.57 55.50 69.92
CA LYS A 7 7.21 54.09 70.08
C LYS A 7 8.37 53.25 69.55
N LYS A 8 9.16 52.69 70.47
CA LYS A 8 10.33 51.86 70.17
C LYS A 8 9.80 50.59 69.51
N ILE A 9 9.83 50.54 68.18
CA ILE A 9 9.36 49.38 67.41
C ILE A 9 10.30 48.23 67.76
N ASP A 10 9.77 47.22 68.45
CA ASP A 10 10.50 46.05 68.89
C ASP A 10 11.16 45.37 67.68
N LYS A 11 12.48 45.17 67.74
CA LYS A 11 13.25 44.51 66.67
C LYS A 11 12.68 43.12 66.34
N LYS A 12 12.09 42.42 67.32
CA LYS A 12 11.39 41.15 67.07
C LYS A 12 10.14 41.34 66.20
N LYS A 13 9.39 42.42 66.39
CA LYS A 13 8.23 42.75 65.54
C LYS A 13 8.65 43.13 64.12
N ILE A 14 9.80 43.79 63.95
CA ILE A 14 10.35 44.10 62.61
C ILE A 14 10.75 42.80 61.89
N ILE A 15 11.43 41.87 62.57
CA ILE A 15 11.82 40.59 61.97
C ILE A 15 10.60 39.76 61.55
N VAL A 16 9.55 39.74 62.38
CA VAL A 16 8.30 39.05 62.03
C VAL A 16 7.60 39.71 60.84
N ILE A 17 7.54 41.05 60.79
CA ILE A 17 6.92 41.77 59.66
C ILE A 17 7.70 41.55 58.36
N VAL A 18 9.04 41.61 58.41
CA VAL A 18 9.90 41.35 57.24
C VAL A 18 9.75 39.90 56.77
N GLY A 19 9.70 38.93 57.69
CA GLY A 19 9.47 37.53 57.38
C GLY A 19 8.13 37.29 56.64
N ILE A 20 7.04 37.90 57.14
CA ILE A 20 5.72 37.82 56.51
C ILE A 20 5.74 38.43 55.09
N ILE A 21 6.38 39.58 54.92
CA ILE A 21 6.50 40.25 53.61
C ILE A 21 7.29 39.38 52.63
N THR A 22 8.40 38.75 53.07
CA THR A 22 9.18 37.86 52.19
C THR A 22 8.40 36.62 51.75
N VAL A 23 7.61 36.02 52.64
CA VAL A 23 6.77 34.85 52.28
C VAL A 23 5.66 35.24 51.31
N LEU A 24 5.05 36.43 51.48
CA LEU A 24 4.03 36.93 50.56
C LEU A 24 4.60 37.23 49.16
N ILE A 25 5.80 37.79 49.07
CA ILE A 25 6.47 38.06 47.78
C ILE A 25 6.81 36.74 47.07
N ILE A 26 7.36 35.76 47.80
CA ILE A 26 7.67 34.44 47.23
C ILE A 26 6.39 33.73 46.78
N GLY A 27 5.32 33.77 47.57
CA GLY A 27 4.01 33.24 47.20
C GLY A 27 3.42 33.92 45.96
N PHE A 28 3.59 35.23 45.82
CA PHE A 28 3.14 35.97 44.65
C PHE A 28 3.97 35.62 43.40
N LEU A 29 5.28 35.42 43.54
CA LEU A 29 6.16 34.99 42.43
C LEU A 29 5.87 33.56 41.99
N ILE A 30 5.65 32.63 42.93
CA ILE A 30 5.28 31.24 42.61
C ILE A 30 3.86 31.19 42.02
N GLY A 31 2.92 31.94 42.58
CA GLY A 31 1.55 32.04 42.08
C GLY A 31 1.47 32.66 40.69
N SER A 32 2.22 33.73 40.42
CA SER A 32 2.32 34.32 39.09
C SER A 32 3.02 33.40 38.09
N TYR A 33 4.08 32.68 38.50
CA TYR A 33 4.69 31.63 37.67
C TYR A 33 3.70 30.50 37.34
N PHE A 34 2.90 30.04 38.31
CA PHE A 34 1.85 29.04 38.08
C PHE A 34 0.73 29.56 37.18
N ILE A 35 0.30 30.81 37.35
CA ILE A 35 -0.72 31.45 36.50
C ILE A 35 -0.20 31.60 35.07
N ILE A 36 1.07 31.99 34.86
CA ILE A 36 1.69 32.09 33.54
C ILE A 36 1.79 30.69 32.90
N LYS A 37 2.25 29.68 33.64
CA LYS A 37 2.37 28.29 33.16
C LYS A 37 1.02 27.63 32.87
N ASN A 38 -0.05 28.01 33.58
CA ASN A 38 -1.42 27.56 33.28
C ASN A 38 -2.12 28.40 32.19
N LYS A 39 -1.66 29.64 31.93
CA LYS A 39 -2.19 30.46 30.82
C LYS A 39 -1.81 29.87 29.46
N ASP A 40 -0.66 29.20 29.36
CA ASP A 40 -0.25 28.49 28.13
C ASP A 40 -1.03 27.19 27.88
N LYS A 41 -1.65 26.59 28.91
CA LYS A 41 -2.49 25.40 28.73
C LYS A 41 -3.91 25.69 28.24
N ASN A 42 -4.34 26.96 28.27
CA ASN A 42 -5.71 27.35 27.95
C ASN A 42 -5.82 28.44 26.86
N LYS A 43 -4.74 28.63 26.08
CA LYS A 43 -4.67 29.60 24.97
C LYS A 43 -4.43 28.99 23.59
N ASN A 44 -4.72 27.70 23.42
CA ASN A 44 -4.83 27.05 22.12
C ASN A 44 -6.21 26.43 21.97
N LYS A 45 -7.24 27.28 21.88
CA LYS A 45 -8.36 26.95 20.99
C LYS A 45 -7.78 27.11 19.59
N ASN A 46 -7.02 26.09 19.15
CA ASN A 46 -6.43 26.03 17.83
C ASN A 46 -7.53 26.38 16.84
N ASN A 47 -7.38 27.50 16.14
CA ASN A 47 -8.25 27.82 15.02
C ASN A 47 -7.85 26.81 13.94
N ILE A 48 -8.45 25.61 14.00
CA ILE A 48 -8.18 24.53 13.04
C ILE A 48 -8.60 25.08 11.69
N ASP A 49 -7.65 25.12 10.76
CA ASP A 49 -7.93 25.41 9.36
C ASP A 49 -8.98 24.39 8.88
N ASN A 50 -10.16 24.88 8.49
CA ASN A 50 -11.26 24.03 8.04
C ASN A 50 -11.24 23.81 6.51
N VAL A 51 -10.18 24.25 5.83
CA VAL A 51 -9.98 23.95 4.41
C VAL A 51 -9.52 22.49 4.28
N ILE A 52 -10.28 21.70 3.52
CA ILE A 52 -9.97 20.30 3.23
C ILE A 52 -8.79 20.26 2.25
N ALA A 53 -7.67 19.70 2.68
CA ALA A 53 -6.49 19.44 1.85
C ALA A 53 -6.40 17.97 1.41
N SER A 54 -7.02 17.06 2.16
CA SER A 54 -7.08 15.65 1.79
C SER A 54 -8.36 14.98 2.31
N SER A 55 -8.84 13.98 1.58
CA SER A 55 -9.88 13.07 2.06
C SER A 55 -9.37 11.64 2.01
N ILE A 56 -9.74 10.83 3.01
CA ILE A 56 -9.50 9.39 3.07
C ILE A 56 -10.85 8.69 3.07
N THR A 57 -10.99 7.63 2.31
CA THR A 57 -12.12 6.71 2.36
C THR A 57 -11.61 5.32 2.74
N LEU A 58 -12.26 4.71 3.73
CA LEU A 58 -11.98 3.34 4.20
C LEU A 58 -13.25 2.51 3.98
N ASP A 59 -13.23 1.56 3.04
CA ASP A 59 -14.33 0.60 2.84
C ASP A 59 -13.95 -0.77 3.36
N ILE A 60 -14.51 -1.10 4.52
CA ILE A 60 -14.25 -2.34 5.26
C ILE A 60 -15.54 -3.17 5.36
N ASN A 61 -16.70 -2.48 5.27
CA ASN A 61 -18.00 -2.89 5.81
C ASN A 61 -17.96 -2.85 7.35
N PRO A 62 -17.76 -1.66 7.94
CA PRO A 62 -18.36 -0.38 7.57
C PRO A 62 -17.53 0.53 6.62
N SER A 63 -18.15 1.61 6.08
CA SER A 63 -17.51 2.58 5.17
C SER A 63 -17.41 3.98 5.80
N ILE A 64 -16.21 4.57 5.85
CA ILE A 64 -15.92 5.79 6.60
C ILE A 64 -15.13 6.78 5.74
N LYS A 65 -15.45 8.08 5.82
CA LYS A 65 -14.67 9.17 5.22
C LYS A 65 -14.01 10.03 6.30
N ILE A 66 -12.74 10.34 6.15
CA ILE A 66 -11.97 11.25 6.99
C ILE A 66 -11.54 12.45 6.16
N GLU A 67 -11.88 13.67 6.59
CA GLU A 67 -11.46 14.89 5.91
C GLU A 67 -10.40 15.60 6.74
N LEU A 68 -9.29 15.97 6.10
CA LEU A 68 -8.09 16.51 6.75
C LEU A 68 -7.76 17.89 6.23
N ASN A 69 -7.17 18.72 7.08
CA ASN A 69 -6.49 19.94 6.66
C ASN A 69 -5.05 19.65 6.21
N LYS A 70 -4.35 20.69 5.73
CA LYS A 70 -2.94 20.61 5.29
C LYS A 70 -1.96 20.12 6.36
N ASP A 71 -2.31 20.26 7.64
CA ASP A 71 -1.51 19.80 8.77
C ASP A 71 -1.85 18.34 9.17
N LYS A 72 -2.62 17.62 8.33
CA LYS A 72 -3.13 16.26 8.57
C LYS A 72 -3.96 16.15 9.86
N LEU A 73 -4.63 17.24 10.24
CA LEU A 73 -5.59 17.26 11.35
C LEU A 73 -6.99 17.01 10.82
N VAL A 74 -7.75 16.17 11.52
CA VAL A 74 -9.12 15.84 11.16
C VAL A 74 -10.02 17.07 11.27
N ILE A 75 -10.68 17.42 10.18
CA ILE A 75 -11.72 18.44 10.12
C ILE A 75 -13.07 17.79 10.37
N ASN A 76 -13.29 16.62 9.74
CA ASN A 76 -14.56 15.92 9.73
C ASN A 76 -14.35 14.39 9.67
N LEU A 77 -15.27 13.65 10.27
CA LEU A 77 -15.33 12.19 10.21
C LEU A 77 -16.77 11.80 9.89
N VAL A 78 -16.98 11.11 8.78
CA VAL A 78 -18.31 10.85 8.21
C VAL A 78 -18.53 9.36 8.06
N ALA A 79 -19.66 8.87 8.58
CA ALA A 79 -20.17 7.53 8.31
C ALA A 79 -20.82 7.52 6.92
N LEU A 80 -20.31 6.70 5.99
CA LEU A 80 -20.83 6.60 4.62
C LEU A 80 -21.94 5.55 4.48
N ASN A 81 -22.09 4.67 5.47
CA ASN A 81 -23.19 3.71 5.56
C ASN A 81 -23.68 3.54 7.00
N GLU A 82 -24.83 2.86 7.17
CA GLU A 82 -25.45 2.65 8.48
C GLU A 82 -24.51 1.95 9.46
N SER A 83 -23.78 0.92 9.01
CA SER A 83 -22.81 0.18 9.81
C SER A 83 -21.68 1.07 10.37
N ALA A 84 -21.35 2.19 9.71
CA ALA A 84 -20.30 3.09 10.13
C ALA A 84 -20.71 4.06 11.25
N LYS A 85 -22.01 4.26 11.48
CA LYS A 85 -22.50 5.22 12.50
C LYS A 85 -22.01 4.86 13.90
N ASP A 86 -21.93 3.56 14.19
CA ASP A 86 -21.44 3.04 15.45
C ASP A 86 -19.92 3.15 15.63
N ILE A 87 -19.18 3.40 14.55
CA ILE A 87 -17.72 3.60 14.58
C ILE A 87 -17.40 5.10 14.75
N VAL A 88 -18.17 5.97 14.10
CA VAL A 88 -17.92 7.43 13.98
C VAL A 88 -18.51 8.24 15.16
N ILE A 89 -18.87 7.60 16.27
CA ILE A 89 -19.55 8.25 17.43
C ILE A 89 -18.76 9.44 18.03
N THR A 90 -17.43 9.38 17.96
CA THR A 90 -16.56 10.34 18.65
C THR A 90 -16.15 11.49 17.72
N ASN A 91 -16.24 12.73 18.20
CA ASN A 91 -15.73 13.88 17.47
C ASN A 91 -14.21 13.95 17.59
N TYR A 92 -13.51 13.63 16.50
CA TYR A 92 -12.05 13.70 16.43
C TYR A 92 -11.52 15.01 15.82
N LYS A 93 -12.35 16.04 15.67
CA LYS A 93 -11.92 17.31 15.07
C LYS A 93 -10.69 17.88 15.79
N GLY A 94 -9.64 18.15 15.02
CA GLY A 94 -8.34 18.64 15.48
C GLY A 94 -7.34 17.56 15.90
N SER A 95 -7.73 16.28 15.85
CA SER A 95 -6.84 15.16 16.13
C SER A 95 -5.98 14.84 14.90
N LYS A 96 -4.76 14.35 15.13
CA LYS A 96 -3.91 13.84 14.04
C LYS A 96 -4.53 12.61 13.40
N VAL A 97 -4.42 12.50 12.08
CA VAL A 97 -4.98 11.38 11.31
C VAL A 97 -4.62 10.00 11.86
N ASN A 98 -3.37 9.78 12.29
CA ASN A 98 -2.93 8.48 12.81
C ASN A 98 -3.67 8.08 14.09
N VAL A 99 -3.89 9.03 15.01
CA VAL A 99 -4.66 8.79 16.25
C VAL A 99 -6.10 8.40 15.94
N VAL A 100 -6.68 9.02 14.90
CA VAL A 100 -8.06 8.75 14.49
C VAL A 100 -8.18 7.40 13.81
N ILE A 101 -7.25 7.06 12.91
CA ILE A 101 -7.19 5.74 12.26
C ILE A 101 -7.01 4.65 13.31
N ASP A 102 -6.08 4.80 14.26
CA ASP A 102 -5.88 3.83 15.35
C ASP A 102 -7.18 3.60 16.14
N SER A 103 -7.89 4.68 16.47
CA SER A 103 -9.13 4.60 17.22
C SER A 103 -10.30 4.02 16.42
N ILE A 104 -10.33 4.24 15.11
CA ILE A 104 -11.28 3.55 14.21
C ILE A 104 -10.99 2.06 14.20
N THR A 105 -9.72 1.67 14.06
CA THR A 105 -9.29 0.27 14.09
C THR A 105 -9.66 -0.43 15.40
N ASP A 106 -9.43 0.22 16.55
CA ASP A 106 -9.85 -0.31 17.85
C ASP A 106 -11.36 -0.61 17.89
N LYS A 107 -12.18 0.33 17.40
CA LYS A 107 -13.64 0.14 17.35
C LYS A 107 -14.06 -0.96 16.39
N LEU A 108 -13.36 -1.12 15.27
CA LEU A 108 -13.63 -2.21 14.33
C LEU A 108 -13.37 -3.57 14.97
N ILE A 109 -12.28 -3.69 15.74
CA ILE A 109 -11.93 -4.88 16.51
C ILE A 109 -13.01 -5.14 17.59
N ASP A 110 -13.34 -4.13 18.39
CA ASP A 110 -14.33 -4.24 19.47
C ASP A 110 -15.72 -4.66 18.96
N LYS A 111 -16.12 -4.16 17.79
CA LYS A 111 -17.40 -4.51 17.13
C LYS A 111 -17.34 -5.86 16.41
N GLY A 112 -16.18 -6.51 16.36
CA GLY A 112 -16.01 -7.84 15.81
C GLY A 112 -15.88 -7.90 14.29
N TYR A 113 -15.57 -6.78 13.63
CA TYR A 113 -15.26 -6.77 12.19
C TYR A 113 -13.94 -7.46 11.86
N ALA A 114 -13.04 -7.55 12.85
CA ALA A 114 -11.72 -8.18 12.74
C ALA A 114 -11.63 -9.59 13.36
N LYS A 115 -12.76 -10.33 13.45
CA LYS A 115 -12.75 -11.73 13.96
C LYS A 115 -12.03 -12.70 13.02
N GLU A 116 -12.06 -12.39 11.73
CA GLU A 116 -11.34 -13.09 10.67
C GLU A 116 -10.38 -12.08 10.02
N GLU A 117 -9.89 -12.37 8.82
CA GLU A 117 -9.12 -11.42 8.04
C GLU A 117 -9.92 -10.15 7.73
N LEU A 118 -9.34 -8.99 8.08
CA LEU A 118 -9.89 -7.67 7.86
C LEU A 118 -9.49 -7.18 6.46
N LEU A 119 -10.45 -7.07 5.55
CA LEU A 119 -10.22 -6.56 4.20
C LEU A 119 -10.61 -5.09 4.11
N ILE A 120 -9.69 -4.25 3.65
CA ILE A 120 -9.84 -2.78 3.65
C ILE A 120 -9.54 -2.24 2.26
N LEU A 121 -10.51 -1.57 1.63
CA LEU A 121 -10.21 -0.68 0.51
C LEU A 121 -9.85 0.71 1.04
N VAL A 122 -8.75 1.25 0.54
CA VAL A 122 -8.28 2.59 0.89
C VAL A 122 -8.31 3.48 -0.35
N GLY A 123 -9.02 4.60 -0.24
CA GLY A 123 -8.96 5.71 -1.20
C GLY A 123 -8.45 6.98 -0.56
N THR A 124 -7.69 7.76 -1.32
CA THR A 124 -7.31 9.11 -0.91
C THR A 124 -7.48 10.09 -2.06
N THR A 125 -7.86 11.32 -1.74
CA THR A 125 -7.78 12.48 -2.64
C THR A 125 -7.01 13.60 -1.97
N GLY A 126 -6.35 14.44 -2.77
CA GLY A 126 -5.56 15.57 -2.27
C GLY A 126 -4.08 15.23 -1.99
N GLU A 127 -3.52 15.85 -0.95
CA GLU A 127 -2.09 15.79 -0.64
C GLU A 127 -1.63 14.47 -0.01
N LEU A 128 -2.43 13.89 0.88
CA LEU A 128 -2.10 12.63 1.57
C LEU A 128 -2.20 11.45 0.61
N LYS A 129 -1.15 10.61 0.56
CA LYS A 129 -1.11 9.43 -0.31
C LYS A 129 -1.73 8.20 0.35
N SER A 130 -2.34 7.33 -0.45
CA SER A 130 -2.91 6.05 0.00
C SER A 130 -1.89 5.15 0.69
N GLU A 131 -0.63 5.19 0.27
CA GLU A 131 0.47 4.41 0.86
C GLU A 131 0.76 4.83 2.31
N GLU A 132 0.68 6.13 2.60
CA GLU A 132 0.84 6.64 3.98
C GLU A 132 -0.30 6.13 4.88
N VAL A 133 -1.53 6.12 4.37
CA VAL A 133 -2.69 5.59 5.09
C VAL A 133 -2.55 4.09 5.33
N LYS A 134 -2.11 3.34 4.31
CA LYS A 134 -1.82 1.91 4.40
C LYS A 134 -0.80 1.60 5.47
N GLU A 135 0.28 2.38 5.56
CA GLU A 135 1.32 2.19 6.58
C GLU A 135 0.76 2.38 8.00
N ILE A 136 -0.03 3.43 8.23
CA ILE A 136 -0.67 3.69 9.53
C ILE A 136 -1.57 2.50 9.94
N ILE A 137 -2.44 2.06 9.05
CA ILE A 137 -3.37 0.95 9.30
C ILE A 137 -2.60 -0.35 9.56
N SER A 138 -1.61 -0.65 8.70
CA SER A 138 -0.78 -1.86 8.80
C SER A 138 -0.06 -1.93 10.14
N ASN A 139 0.63 -0.86 10.54
CA ASN A 139 1.36 -0.80 11.80
C ASN A 139 0.46 -1.10 13.01
N LYS A 140 -0.77 -0.57 13.01
CA LYS A 140 -1.74 -0.84 14.06
C LYS A 140 -2.20 -2.30 14.05
N LEU A 141 -2.64 -2.81 12.91
CA LEU A 141 -3.18 -4.18 12.81
C LEU A 141 -2.13 -5.25 13.09
N THR A 142 -0.89 -5.07 12.62
CA THR A 142 0.24 -5.95 12.95
C THR A 142 0.50 -5.97 14.45
N LYS A 143 0.49 -4.82 15.11
CA LYS A 143 0.70 -4.73 16.57
C LYS A 143 -0.39 -5.46 17.36
N GLU A 144 -1.63 -5.43 16.87
CA GLU A 144 -2.77 -6.13 17.48
C GLU A 144 -2.88 -7.61 17.05
N ASN A 145 -1.95 -8.11 16.22
CA ASN A 145 -1.97 -9.47 15.65
C ASN A 145 -3.27 -9.80 14.88
N ILE A 146 -3.82 -8.82 14.17
CA ILE A 146 -4.98 -9.00 13.31
C ILE A 146 -4.50 -9.38 11.92
N SER A 147 -5.11 -10.40 11.30
CA SER A 147 -4.91 -10.72 9.89
C SER A 147 -5.62 -9.68 9.03
N TYR A 148 -4.99 -9.15 7.99
CA TYR A 148 -5.59 -8.13 7.15
C TYR A 148 -5.05 -8.15 5.73
N ASP A 149 -5.86 -7.60 4.81
CA ASP A 149 -5.41 -7.21 3.48
C ASP A 149 -5.92 -5.79 3.16
N ILE A 150 -5.07 -5.01 2.48
CA ILE A 150 -5.34 -3.62 2.12
C ILE A 150 -5.20 -3.46 0.61
N ILE A 151 -6.33 -3.20 -0.03
CA ILE A 151 -6.44 -2.98 -1.46
C ILE A 151 -6.50 -1.46 -1.71
N ILE A 152 -5.62 -0.96 -2.58
CA ILE A 152 -5.61 0.43 -3.05
C ILE A 152 -5.94 0.40 -4.55
N PRO A 153 -7.21 0.57 -4.92
CA PRO A 153 -7.59 0.58 -6.33
C PRO A 153 -7.20 1.91 -6.98
N ALA A 154 -6.85 1.86 -8.27
CA ALA A 154 -6.55 3.06 -9.05
C ALA A 154 -7.85 3.79 -9.41
N ILE A 155 -8.04 5.00 -8.89
CA ILE A 155 -9.22 5.82 -9.20
C ILE A 155 -9.08 6.40 -10.61
N THR A 156 -9.99 6.03 -11.50
CA THR A 156 -10.12 6.52 -12.87
C THR A 156 -11.33 7.44 -13.02
N GLU A 157 -11.40 8.21 -14.11
CA GLU A 157 -12.58 9.02 -14.43
C GLU A 157 -13.85 8.15 -14.53
N ASN A 158 -13.76 6.98 -15.17
CA ASN A 158 -14.86 6.03 -15.24
C ASN A 158 -15.30 5.53 -13.85
N SER A 159 -14.36 5.19 -12.97
CA SER A 159 -14.69 4.78 -11.59
C SER A 159 -15.41 5.89 -10.82
N SER A 160 -15.04 7.16 -11.02
CA SER A 160 -15.73 8.30 -10.40
C SER A 160 -17.16 8.47 -10.93
N GLU A 161 -17.39 8.26 -12.23
CA GLU A 161 -18.75 8.25 -12.81
C GLU A 161 -19.60 7.10 -12.24
N LEU A 162 -19.02 5.90 -12.13
CA LEU A 162 -19.65 4.72 -11.55
C LEU A 162 -20.00 4.94 -10.06
N ALA A 163 -19.11 5.58 -9.30
CA ALA A 163 -19.34 5.92 -7.90
C ALA A 163 -20.59 6.80 -7.74
N GLN A 164 -20.73 7.83 -8.58
CA GLN A 164 -21.91 8.69 -8.60
C GLN A 164 -23.17 7.92 -9.03
N LYS A 165 -23.07 7.12 -10.10
CA LYS A 165 -24.19 6.35 -10.65
C LYS A 165 -24.78 5.37 -9.64
N TYR A 166 -23.92 4.66 -8.91
CA TYR A 166 -24.34 3.60 -7.98
C TYR A 166 -24.40 4.06 -6.52
N ASN A 167 -24.10 5.33 -6.24
CA ASN A 167 -24.04 5.90 -4.90
C ASN A 167 -23.16 5.08 -3.94
N ILE A 168 -21.94 4.78 -4.40
CA ILE A 168 -20.89 4.09 -3.66
C ILE A 168 -19.64 4.97 -3.61
N THR A 169 -18.64 4.55 -2.85
CA THR A 169 -17.35 5.26 -2.81
C THR A 169 -16.58 5.09 -4.12
N GLU A 170 -15.72 6.07 -4.46
CA GLU A 170 -14.84 5.97 -5.62
C GLU A 170 -13.92 4.75 -5.54
N SER A 171 -13.40 4.43 -4.36
CA SER A 171 -12.58 3.23 -4.13
C SER A 171 -13.35 1.95 -4.38
N LYS A 172 -14.60 1.86 -3.89
CA LYS A 172 -15.44 0.70 -4.19
C LYS A 172 -15.75 0.63 -5.68
N ALA A 173 -16.09 1.74 -6.32
CA ALA A 173 -16.36 1.77 -7.75
C ALA A 173 -15.14 1.33 -8.59
N ALA A 174 -13.94 1.82 -8.27
CA ALA A 174 -12.70 1.42 -8.94
C ALA A 174 -12.38 -0.06 -8.74
N PHE A 175 -12.60 -0.59 -7.53
CA PHE A 175 -12.48 -2.02 -7.26
C PHE A 175 -13.49 -2.83 -8.09
N LEU A 176 -14.76 -2.41 -8.13
CA LEU A 176 -15.79 -3.09 -8.91
C LEU A 176 -15.50 -3.02 -10.42
N GLU A 177 -15.01 -1.90 -10.92
CA GLU A 177 -14.55 -1.75 -12.30
C GLU A 177 -13.46 -2.79 -12.62
N GLU A 178 -12.42 -2.89 -11.78
CA GLU A 178 -11.36 -3.89 -11.93
C GLU A 178 -11.91 -5.32 -11.95
N ILE A 179 -12.83 -5.65 -11.04
CA ILE A 179 -13.48 -6.95 -10.98
C ILE A 179 -14.27 -7.22 -12.27
N THR A 180 -15.12 -6.30 -12.71
CA THR A 180 -15.95 -6.53 -13.91
C THR A 180 -15.15 -6.57 -15.20
N ASN A 181 -14.00 -5.88 -15.27
CA ASN A 181 -13.07 -5.98 -16.40
C ASN A 181 -12.35 -7.34 -16.45
N LYS A 182 -12.12 -7.96 -15.28
CA LYS A 182 -11.50 -9.30 -15.18
C LYS A 182 -12.52 -10.42 -15.38
N TYR A 183 -13.75 -10.24 -14.91
CA TYR A 183 -14.83 -11.22 -14.91
C TYR A 183 -16.03 -10.69 -15.71
N ASN A 184 -16.00 -10.86 -17.03
CA ASN A 184 -17.03 -10.34 -17.95
C ASN A 184 -18.48 -10.78 -17.64
N ASP A 185 -18.66 -11.88 -16.90
CA ASP A 185 -19.98 -12.38 -16.49
C ASP A 185 -20.55 -11.66 -15.27
N LEU A 186 -19.72 -10.88 -14.56
CA LEU A 186 -20.15 -10.05 -13.43
C LEU A 186 -20.49 -8.65 -13.91
N LYS A 187 -21.62 -8.13 -13.42
CA LYS A 187 -21.99 -6.72 -13.59
C LYS A 187 -21.94 -6.00 -12.26
N ILE A 188 -21.63 -4.71 -12.29
CA ILE A 188 -21.52 -3.88 -11.09
C ILE A 188 -22.83 -3.92 -10.28
N GLU A 189 -23.98 -3.93 -10.96
CA GLU A 189 -25.31 -4.02 -10.34
C GLU A 189 -25.47 -5.24 -9.43
N ASP A 190 -24.83 -6.36 -9.77
CA ASP A 190 -24.99 -7.63 -9.07
C ASP A 190 -24.13 -7.71 -7.80
N ILE A 191 -23.08 -6.90 -7.73
CA ILE A 191 -22.04 -6.99 -6.69
C ILE A 191 -21.84 -5.71 -5.88
N LYS A 192 -22.40 -4.56 -6.30
CA LYS A 192 -22.22 -3.27 -5.62
C LYS A 192 -22.68 -3.26 -4.17
N ASP A 193 -23.69 -4.05 -3.82
CA ASP A 193 -24.27 -4.10 -2.47
C ASP A 193 -23.61 -5.17 -1.59
N LYS A 194 -22.67 -5.96 -2.15
CA LYS A 194 -21.92 -6.99 -1.42
C LYS A 194 -20.73 -6.38 -0.67
N SER A 195 -20.25 -7.11 0.33
CA SER A 195 -18.98 -6.78 0.99
C SER A 195 -17.80 -7.13 0.07
N ILE A 196 -16.65 -6.50 0.30
CA ILE A 196 -15.45 -6.75 -0.51
C ILE A 196 -15.04 -8.22 -0.41
N LYS A 197 -15.17 -8.81 0.78
CA LYS A 197 -14.91 -10.23 1.03
C LYS A 197 -15.86 -11.17 0.28
N ASP A 198 -17.15 -10.83 0.19
CA ASP A 198 -18.10 -11.63 -0.58
C ASP A 198 -17.75 -11.57 -2.07
N ILE A 199 -17.29 -10.43 -2.56
CA ILE A 199 -16.86 -10.26 -3.95
C ILE A 199 -15.60 -11.08 -4.23
N GLU A 200 -14.62 -11.10 -3.31
CA GLU A 200 -13.48 -12.01 -3.42
C GLU A 200 -13.90 -13.49 -3.42
N THR A 201 -14.89 -13.84 -2.60
CA THR A 201 -15.39 -15.22 -2.53
C THR A 201 -16.07 -15.63 -3.85
N ILE A 202 -16.87 -14.73 -4.43
CA ILE A 202 -17.51 -14.95 -5.74
C ILE A 202 -16.47 -15.12 -6.83
N THR A 203 -15.48 -14.24 -6.88
CA THR A 203 -14.45 -14.24 -7.93
C THR A 203 -13.53 -15.46 -7.82
N LYS A 204 -13.15 -15.89 -6.61
CA LYS A 204 -12.46 -17.18 -6.36
C LYS A 204 -13.29 -18.38 -6.84
N GLY A 205 -14.61 -18.34 -6.63
CA GLY A 205 -15.53 -19.38 -7.12
C GLY A 205 -15.56 -19.46 -8.65
N ILE A 206 -15.58 -18.30 -9.33
CA ILE A 206 -15.51 -18.24 -10.80
C ILE A 206 -14.18 -18.78 -11.32
N ASP A 207 -13.07 -18.39 -10.70
CA ASP A 207 -11.74 -18.90 -11.08
C ASP A 207 -11.68 -20.44 -10.95
N THR A 208 -12.21 -20.99 -9.85
CA THR A 208 -12.29 -22.45 -9.63
C THR A 208 -13.13 -23.15 -10.70
N GLN A 209 -14.27 -22.57 -11.08
CA GLN A 209 -15.12 -23.14 -12.14
C GLN A 209 -14.42 -23.11 -13.50
N LYS A 210 -13.75 -22.00 -13.86
CA LYS A 210 -12.98 -21.90 -15.10
C LYS A 210 -11.84 -22.92 -15.15
N GLU A 211 -11.18 -23.18 -14.02
CA GLU A 211 -10.17 -24.24 -13.92
C GLU A 211 -10.76 -25.65 -14.08
N GLU A 212 -11.95 -25.91 -13.54
CA GLU A 212 -12.65 -27.19 -13.70
C GLU A 212 -13.18 -27.41 -15.12
N GLU A 213 -13.63 -26.35 -15.80
CA GLU A 213 -14.08 -26.39 -17.20
C GLU A 213 -12.90 -26.56 -18.16
N ALA A 214 -11.78 -25.87 -17.93
CA ALA A 214 -10.55 -26.06 -18.69
C ALA A 214 -10.01 -27.51 -18.58
N LYS A 215 -10.19 -28.16 -17.41
CA LYS A 215 -9.83 -29.58 -17.22
C LYS A 215 -10.80 -30.55 -17.92
N LYS A 216 -11.99 -30.11 -18.33
CA LYS A 216 -12.99 -30.94 -19.04
C LYS A 216 -12.84 -30.87 -20.56
N GLU A 217 -12.27 -29.80 -21.13
CA GLU A 217 -12.02 -29.69 -22.57
C GLU A 217 -10.86 -30.57 -23.08
N ASP A 218 -9.93 -30.98 -22.21
CA ASP A 218 -8.83 -31.90 -22.56
C ASP A 218 -9.22 -33.40 -22.61
N ASN A 219 -10.49 -33.76 -22.38
CA ASN A 219 -10.94 -35.16 -22.42
C ASN A 219 -12.14 -35.38 -23.36
N LYS A 220 -11.84 -35.54 -24.65
CA LYS A 220 -12.66 -36.31 -25.62
C LYS A 220 -11.97 -37.67 -25.87
N PRO A 221 -12.71 -38.81 -25.94
CA PRO A 221 -12.23 -40.08 -25.41
C PRO A 221 -11.39 -40.88 -26.40
N SER A 222 -10.33 -41.52 -25.87
CA SER A 222 -9.78 -42.75 -26.45
C SER A 222 -10.01 -43.91 -25.48
N THR A 223 -10.56 -44.97 -26.05
CA THR A 223 -11.03 -46.20 -25.42
C THR A 223 -9.86 -47.11 -25.04
N SER A 224 -9.74 -47.53 -23.78
CA SER A 224 -9.60 -48.94 -23.33
C SER A 224 -9.16 -49.05 -21.87
N GLY A 225 -9.76 -50.00 -21.13
CA GLY A 225 -9.03 -50.82 -20.15
C GLY A 225 -9.13 -50.49 -18.65
N THR A 226 -10.08 -51.15 -17.98
CA THR A 226 -10.13 -51.64 -16.58
C THR A 226 -8.76 -51.76 -15.90
N THR A 227 -8.51 -51.35 -14.64
CA THR A 227 -8.89 -51.99 -13.35
C THR A 227 -8.48 -51.01 -12.22
N GLY A 228 -9.34 -50.60 -11.29
CA GLY A 228 -9.49 -51.22 -9.96
C GLY A 228 -8.47 -50.72 -8.93
N GLY A 229 -8.91 -49.90 -7.96
CA GLY A 229 -8.07 -49.47 -6.83
C GLY A 229 -8.77 -48.51 -5.88
N SER A 230 -9.64 -49.04 -5.03
CA SER A 230 -10.26 -48.33 -3.91
C SER A 230 -9.21 -47.91 -2.87
N THR A 231 -9.18 -46.65 -2.45
CA THR A 231 -8.82 -46.30 -1.08
C THR A 231 -9.62 -45.09 -0.61
N ASN A 232 -10.37 -45.33 0.45
CA ASN A 232 -11.16 -44.39 1.22
C ASN A 232 -10.21 -43.68 2.21
N SER A 233 -10.32 -42.36 2.41
CA SER A 233 -10.05 -41.75 3.72
C SER A 233 -10.49 -40.28 3.81
N ASN A 234 -11.53 -40.10 4.61
CA ASN A 234 -11.74 -39.06 5.61
C ASN A 234 -11.57 -37.57 5.24
N THR A 235 -12.73 -36.93 5.19
CA THR A 235 -13.06 -35.69 5.91
C THR A 235 -12.22 -35.47 7.19
N GLY A 236 -11.60 -34.30 7.28
CA GLY A 236 -10.99 -33.78 8.51
C GLY A 236 -10.68 -32.29 8.36
N GLY A 237 -11.67 -31.44 8.61
CA GLY A 237 -11.42 -30.04 8.92
C GLY A 237 -10.74 -29.92 10.28
N GLY A 238 -9.77 -29.02 10.40
CA GLY A 238 -9.15 -28.69 11.68
C GLY A 238 -7.72 -28.14 11.54
N SER A 239 -7.61 -26.81 11.58
CA SER A 239 -6.46 -26.03 12.08
C SER A 239 -5.04 -26.57 11.78
N GLY A 240 -4.43 -26.06 10.72
CA GLY A 240 -3.01 -26.27 10.40
C GLY A 240 -2.37 -25.00 9.80
N SER A 241 -2.64 -23.86 10.44
CA SER A 241 -2.25 -22.53 9.97
C SER A 241 -0.74 -22.31 10.13
N LEU A 242 0.02 -22.45 9.04
CA LEU A 242 1.45 -22.09 8.85
C LEU A 242 2.51 -22.67 9.81
N SER A 243 2.18 -23.06 11.03
CA SER A 243 3.09 -23.56 12.07
C SER A 243 3.82 -24.85 11.71
N LYS A 244 3.28 -25.59 10.73
CA LYS A 244 3.97 -26.73 10.10
C LYS A 244 5.28 -26.30 9.45
N CYS A 245 5.38 -25.05 8.97
CA CYS A 245 6.56 -24.53 8.28
C CYS A 245 7.63 -23.99 9.23
N ASP A 246 7.31 -23.74 10.51
CA ASP A 246 8.25 -23.16 11.48
C ASP A 246 9.46 -24.06 11.77
N ASN A 247 9.31 -25.37 11.61
CA ASN A 247 10.35 -26.36 11.87
C ASN A 247 10.96 -26.97 10.59
N VAL A 248 10.60 -26.44 9.42
CA VAL A 248 11.11 -26.93 8.14
C VAL A 248 12.49 -26.34 7.88
N ARG A 249 13.48 -27.20 7.66
CA ARG A 249 14.83 -26.76 7.31
C ARG A 249 14.82 -26.14 5.92
N SER A 250 15.09 -24.85 5.84
CA SER A 250 15.13 -24.13 4.57
C SER A 250 16.44 -24.37 3.81
N THR A 251 16.32 -24.65 2.51
CA THR A 251 17.47 -24.77 1.58
C THR A 251 17.87 -23.43 0.98
N LEU A 252 16.96 -22.46 0.98
CA LEU A 252 17.18 -21.08 0.53
C LEU A 252 16.67 -20.13 1.60
N THR A 253 17.24 -18.94 1.66
CA THR A 253 16.64 -17.80 2.35
C THR A 253 15.49 -17.20 1.51
N ASN A 254 14.66 -16.38 2.15
CA ASN A 254 13.60 -15.60 1.49
C ASN A 254 14.15 -14.75 0.33
N GLU A 255 15.27 -14.06 0.56
CA GLU A 255 15.94 -13.24 -0.44
C GLU A 255 16.48 -14.08 -1.61
N GLU A 256 17.05 -15.26 -1.34
CA GLU A 256 17.55 -16.17 -2.38
C GLU A 256 16.43 -16.76 -3.24
N ALA A 257 15.29 -17.09 -2.63
CA ALA A 257 14.09 -17.49 -3.38
C ALA A 257 13.61 -16.36 -4.32
N GLY A 258 13.62 -15.12 -3.83
CA GLY A 258 13.31 -13.94 -4.63
C GLY A 258 14.26 -13.75 -5.82
N LYS A 259 15.58 -13.80 -5.58
CA LYS A 259 16.61 -13.73 -6.64
C LYS A 259 16.47 -14.84 -7.67
N LYS A 260 16.15 -16.06 -7.24
CA LYS A 260 15.93 -17.20 -8.12
C LYS A 260 14.76 -16.95 -9.09
N VAL A 261 13.65 -16.42 -8.59
CA VAL A 261 12.48 -16.07 -9.41
C VAL A 261 12.74 -14.92 -10.37
N ALA A 262 13.48 -13.90 -9.92
CA ALA A 262 13.91 -12.83 -10.81
C ALA A 262 14.71 -13.37 -12.01
N GLY A 263 15.63 -14.32 -11.75
CA GLY A 263 16.38 -15.02 -12.80
C GLY A 263 15.50 -15.80 -13.78
N PHE A 264 14.46 -16.50 -13.29
CA PHE A 264 13.50 -17.19 -14.17
C PHE A 264 12.74 -16.24 -15.10
N MET A 265 12.53 -14.99 -14.67
CA MET A 265 11.88 -13.96 -15.47
C MET A 265 12.85 -13.13 -16.32
N GLY A 266 14.14 -13.50 -16.34
CA GLY A 266 15.16 -12.81 -17.13
C GLY A 266 15.63 -11.47 -16.54
N ALA A 267 15.35 -11.23 -15.26
CA ALA A 267 15.81 -10.05 -14.54
C ALA A 267 17.10 -10.33 -13.76
N THR A 268 17.88 -9.29 -13.54
CA THR A 268 19.06 -9.31 -12.66
C THR A 268 18.75 -8.63 -11.34
N VAL A 269 19.39 -9.09 -10.26
CA VAL A 269 19.24 -8.56 -8.90
C VAL A 269 20.61 -8.49 -8.26
N GLY A 270 21.00 -7.30 -7.77
CA GLY A 270 22.22 -7.13 -6.98
C GLY A 270 23.54 -7.23 -7.77
N THR A 271 23.51 -6.99 -9.08
CA THR A 271 24.71 -6.87 -9.93
C THR A 271 25.32 -5.45 -9.92
N GLY A 272 24.56 -4.45 -9.45
CA GLY A 272 24.91 -3.03 -9.53
C GLY A 272 24.57 -2.38 -10.87
N SER A 273 23.88 -3.09 -11.77
CA SER A 273 23.37 -2.54 -13.03
C SER A 273 22.20 -1.58 -12.76
N TYR A 274 22.01 -0.59 -13.62
CA TYR A 274 20.83 0.28 -13.53
C TYR A 274 19.52 -0.49 -13.65
N CYS A 275 19.53 -1.55 -14.47
CA CYS A 275 18.35 -2.36 -14.75
C CYS A 275 18.13 -3.49 -13.76
N ASP A 276 18.95 -3.55 -12.70
CA ASP A 276 18.71 -4.48 -11.61
C ASP A 276 17.39 -4.17 -10.93
N LYS A 277 16.63 -5.25 -10.71
CA LYS A 277 15.47 -5.19 -9.84
C LYS A 277 15.91 -5.37 -8.40
N LEU A 278 15.11 -4.81 -7.49
CA LEU A 278 15.18 -5.20 -6.09
C LEU A 278 14.77 -6.67 -5.98
N ALA A 279 15.41 -7.40 -5.07
CA ALA A 279 14.98 -8.76 -4.75
C ALA A 279 13.52 -8.69 -4.29
N PRO A 280 12.59 -9.44 -4.91
CA PRO A 280 11.21 -9.45 -4.45
C PRO A 280 11.13 -10.00 -3.04
N GLU A 281 10.37 -9.33 -2.19
CA GLU A 281 9.97 -9.89 -0.90
C GLU A 281 9.13 -11.15 -1.17
N SER A 282 9.47 -12.26 -0.51
CA SER A 282 8.66 -13.47 -0.53
C SER A 282 8.06 -13.72 0.84
N VAL A 283 7.00 -14.52 0.89
CA VAL A 283 6.36 -14.92 2.15
C VAL A 283 6.28 -16.43 2.21
N VAL A 284 6.52 -17.00 3.39
CA VAL A 284 6.34 -18.45 3.59
C VAL A 284 4.84 -18.73 3.64
N VAL A 285 4.39 -19.68 2.82
CA VAL A 285 3.00 -20.13 2.71
C VAL A 285 2.95 -21.64 2.58
N LEU A 286 1.76 -22.21 2.72
CA LEU A 286 1.48 -23.55 2.20
C LEU A 286 1.16 -23.44 0.71
N ALA A 287 1.91 -24.17 -0.12
CA ALA A 287 1.60 -24.32 -1.54
C ALA A 287 0.30 -25.13 -1.73
N PRO A 288 -0.28 -25.14 -2.96
CA PRO A 288 -1.51 -25.88 -3.24
C PRO A 288 -1.43 -27.38 -2.93
N ASP A 289 -0.23 -27.97 -2.95
CA ASP A 289 0.03 -29.37 -2.60
C ASP A 289 0.23 -29.61 -1.09
N GLY A 290 0.12 -28.57 -0.26
CA GLY A 290 0.27 -28.63 1.19
C GLY A 290 1.72 -28.64 1.69
N SER A 291 2.71 -28.44 0.80
CA SER A 291 4.12 -28.27 1.14
C SER A 291 4.45 -26.82 1.53
N CYS A 292 5.52 -26.63 2.31
CA CYS A 292 5.97 -25.28 2.68
C CYS A 292 6.73 -24.65 1.51
N ALA A 293 6.32 -23.45 1.11
CA ALA A 293 6.87 -22.74 -0.03
C ALA A 293 7.06 -21.25 0.25
N TYR A 294 8.07 -20.65 -0.36
CA TYR A 294 8.14 -19.21 -0.56
C TYR A 294 7.20 -18.83 -1.71
N LYS A 295 6.16 -18.05 -1.42
CA LYS A 295 5.37 -17.37 -2.44
C LYS A 295 6.09 -16.11 -2.85
N VAL A 296 6.60 -16.09 -4.06
CA VAL A 296 7.34 -14.97 -4.64
C VAL A 296 6.48 -14.33 -5.71
N THR A 297 6.12 -13.06 -5.54
CA THR A 297 5.47 -12.28 -6.60
C THR A 297 6.51 -11.38 -7.24
N PHE A 298 6.71 -11.51 -8.55
CA PHE A 298 7.67 -10.70 -9.26
C PHE A 298 7.07 -10.09 -10.53
N LYS A 299 7.36 -8.81 -10.74
CA LYS A 299 6.95 -8.03 -11.90
C LYS A 299 8.19 -7.74 -12.73
N HIS A 300 8.15 -8.13 -14.00
CA HIS A 300 9.20 -7.78 -14.95
C HIS A 300 8.63 -7.63 -16.35
N ARG A 301 8.85 -6.44 -16.91
CA ARG A 301 8.37 -6.06 -18.25
C ARG A 301 6.86 -6.30 -18.33
N THR A 302 6.43 -7.09 -19.30
CA THR A 302 5.02 -7.34 -19.61
C THR A 302 4.37 -8.42 -18.74
N LYS A 303 5.09 -8.96 -17.75
CA LYS A 303 4.60 -10.07 -16.93
C LYS A 303 4.68 -9.76 -15.44
N ARG A 304 3.63 -10.16 -14.74
CA ARG A 304 3.62 -10.35 -13.29
C ARG A 304 3.40 -11.82 -13.03
N CYS A 305 4.34 -12.49 -12.35
CA CYS A 305 4.21 -13.91 -12.05
C CYS A 305 4.29 -14.17 -10.55
N ILE A 306 3.56 -15.19 -10.11
CA ILE A 306 3.62 -15.76 -8.77
C ILE A 306 4.26 -17.14 -8.88
N TYR A 307 5.34 -17.35 -8.14
CA TYR A 307 6.02 -18.63 -8.03
C TYR A 307 5.88 -19.16 -6.61
N TYR A 308 5.73 -20.47 -6.47
CA TYR A 308 5.89 -21.18 -5.22
C TYR A 308 7.22 -21.92 -5.25
N ILE A 309 8.16 -21.53 -4.40
CA ILE A 309 9.48 -22.16 -4.29
C ILE A 309 9.51 -23.00 -3.03
N SER A 310 9.67 -24.31 -3.17
CA SER A 310 9.77 -25.23 -2.03
C SER A 310 10.82 -24.77 -1.03
N VAL A 311 10.43 -24.61 0.23
CA VAL A 311 11.35 -24.24 1.32
C VAL A 311 12.42 -25.34 1.51
N GLU A 312 12.00 -26.60 1.39
CA GLU A 312 12.86 -27.78 1.62
C GLU A 312 13.86 -28.02 0.48
N THR A 313 13.43 -27.87 -0.78
CA THR A 313 14.25 -28.25 -1.94
C THR A 313 14.77 -27.06 -2.75
N GLY A 314 14.16 -25.89 -2.57
CA GLY A 314 14.39 -24.71 -3.40
C GLY A 314 13.83 -24.82 -4.82
N ASN A 315 13.11 -25.89 -5.17
CA ASN A 315 12.55 -26.08 -6.51
C ASN A 315 11.20 -25.37 -6.68
N VAL A 316 10.84 -25.05 -7.93
CA VAL A 316 9.51 -24.53 -8.24
C VAL A 316 8.47 -25.64 -8.03
N ILE A 317 7.41 -25.31 -7.31
CA ILE A 317 6.25 -26.17 -7.10
C ILE A 317 5.17 -25.76 -8.11
N GLY A 318 4.75 -26.72 -8.93
CA GLY A 318 3.75 -26.50 -9.96
C GLY A 318 4.20 -25.52 -11.05
N SER A 319 3.20 -24.96 -11.75
CA SER A 319 3.41 -23.95 -12.79
C SER A 319 3.23 -22.55 -12.18
N PRO A 320 4.05 -21.56 -12.59
CA PRO A 320 3.87 -20.19 -12.13
C PRO A 320 2.57 -19.59 -12.66
N GLU A 321 1.88 -18.83 -11.81
CA GLU A 321 0.68 -18.09 -12.18
C GLU A 321 1.13 -16.72 -12.73
N CYS A 322 1.02 -16.52 -14.04
CA CYS A 322 1.45 -15.29 -14.69
C CYS A 322 0.26 -14.52 -15.28
N SER A 323 0.22 -13.21 -15.03
CA SER A 323 -0.66 -12.27 -15.69
C SER A 323 0.14 -11.28 -16.54
N SER A 324 -0.52 -10.73 -17.56
CA SER A 324 0.04 -9.61 -18.31
C SER A 324 -0.02 -8.31 -17.48
N GLN A 325 0.94 -7.44 -17.72
CA GLN A 325 0.93 -6.06 -17.25
C GLN A 325 1.54 -5.16 -18.33
N LEU A 326 1.36 -3.85 -18.17
CA LEU A 326 2.06 -2.87 -19.00
C LEU A 326 3.49 -2.68 -18.49
N VAL A 327 4.42 -2.46 -19.41
CA VAL A 327 5.78 -2.01 -19.10
C VAL A 327 5.71 -0.67 -18.37
N GLU A 328 6.47 -0.55 -17.30
CA GLU A 328 6.61 0.70 -16.55
C GLU A 328 7.66 1.62 -17.21
N GLU A 329 7.60 2.93 -16.95
CA GLU A 329 8.53 3.90 -17.56
C GLU A 329 10.01 3.50 -17.36
N GLY A 330 10.39 3.13 -16.13
CA GLY A 330 11.75 2.69 -15.81
C GLY A 330 12.16 1.40 -16.55
N GLU A 331 11.22 0.51 -16.83
CA GLU A 331 11.49 -0.70 -17.62
C GLU A 331 11.66 -0.38 -19.11
N ALA A 332 10.91 0.59 -19.62
CA ALA A 332 11.07 1.08 -20.99
C ALA A 332 12.45 1.74 -21.19
N GLN A 333 12.93 2.50 -20.20
CA GLN A 333 14.31 3.02 -20.20
C GLN A 333 15.34 1.87 -20.24
N CYS A 334 15.12 0.83 -19.45
CA CYS A 334 16.00 -0.34 -19.44
C CYS A 334 16.03 -1.09 -20.77
N ILE A 335 14.88 -1.26 -21.42
CA ILE A 335 14.78 -1.87 -22.75
C ILE A 335 15.63 -1.07 -23.77
N ILE A 336 15.61 0.26 -23.70
CA ILE A 336 16.42 1.11 -24.59
C ILE A 336 17.91 0.98 -24.26
N MET A 337 18.28 1.04 -22.97
CA MET A 337 19.67 0.88 -22.55
C MET A 337 20.27 -0.46 -22.99
N GLU A 338 19.53 -1.55 -22.83
CA GLU A 338 19.93 -2.88 -23.32
C GLU A 338 20.14 -2.88 -24.83
N ALA A 339 19.24 -2.26 -25.60
CA ALA A 339 19.37 -2.14 -27.05
C ALA A 339 20.56 -1.26 -27.50
N MET A 340 21.02 -0.36 -26.63
CA MET A 340 22.23 0.45 -26.84
C MET A 340 23.50 -0.25 -26.31
N GLY A 341 23.38 -1.38 -25.62
CA GLY A 341 24.52 -2.05 -24.96
C GLY A 341 25.05 -1.31 -23.74
N LEU A 342 24.24 -0.45 -23.11
CA LEU A 342 24.61 0.33 -21.94
C LEU A 342 24.28 -0.41 -20.64
N THR A 343 25.24 -0.46 -19.71
CA THR A 343 25.09 -1.16 -18.42
C THR A 343 24.95 -0.24 -17.22
N LYS A 344 25.24 1.06 -17.38
CA LYS A 344 25.20 2.07 -16.31
C LYS A 344 24.35 3.27 -16.69
N ARG A 345 23.61 3.79 -15.71
CA ARG A 345 22.70 4.93 -15.88
C ARG A 345 23.41 6.21 -16.32
N GLU A 346 24.63 6.45 -15.83
CA GLU A 346 25.45 7.62 -16.18
C GLU A 346 25.79 7.68 -17.68
N MET A 347 25.59 6.57 -18.41
CA MET A 347 25.83 6.50 -19.84
C MET A 347 24.55 6.72 -20.66
N PHE A 348 23.41 6.93 -20.01
CA PHE A 348 22.09 7.02 -20.63
C PHE A 348 21.49 8.40 -20.41
N TYR A 349 21.28 9.15 -21.50
CA TYR A 349 20.79 10.52 -21.49
C TYR A 349 19.43 10.65 -22.20
N PRO A 350 18.34 10.16 -21.58
CA PRO A 350 17.00 10.31 -22.13
C PRO A 350 16.43 11.70 -21.80
N SER A 351 15.72 12.28 -22.75
CA SER A 351 14.72 13.30 -22.47
C SER A 351 13.55 12.70 -21.67
N PRO A 352 12.73 13.52 -20.98
CA PRO A 352 11.51 13.05 -20.34
C PRO A 352 10.64 12.24 -21.30
N ALA A 353 10.10 11.12 -20.81
CA ALA A 353 9.24 10.25 -21.61
C ALA A 353 7.97 11.00 -22.03
N ILE A 354 7.55 10.80 -23.28
CA ILE A 354 6.20 11.15 -23.72
C ILE A 354 5.36 9.89 -23.67
N ASP A 355 4.33 9.89 -22.84
CA ASP A 355 3.33 8.83 -22.78
C ASP A 355 2.32 9.01 -23.91
N ASN A 356 2.29 8.08 -24.86
CA ASN A 356 1.37 8.10 -26.00
C ASN A 356 0.26 7.02 -25.86
N GLY A 357 -0.08 6.63 -24.63
CA GLY A 357 -1.06 5.59 -24.33
C GLY A 357 -0.46 4.19 -24.46
N SER A 358 -0.24 3.72 -25.69
CA SER A 358 0.26 2.35 -25.97
C SER A 358 1.79 2.23 -25.99
N GLU A 359 2.50 3.36 -26.04
CA GLU A 359 3.95 3.42 -26.16
C GLU A 359 4.53 4.51 -25.26
N TYR A 360 5.78 4.30 -24.81
CA TYR A 360 6.62 5.41 -24.36
C TYR A 360 7.51 5.87 -25.50
N ILE A 361 7.58 7.19 -25.70
CA ILE A 361 8.46 7.81 -26.68
C ILE A 361 9.57 8.53 -25.94
N TYR A 362 10.82 8.21 -26.29
CA TYR A 362 12.02 8.83 -25.74
C TYR A 362 12.85 9.46 -26.84
N LYS A 363 13.47 10.60 -26.53
CA LYS A 363 14.62 11.10 -27.27
C LYS A 363 15.86 10.77 -26.47
N VAL A 364 16.86 10.15 -27.08
CA VAL A 364 18.08 9.69 -26.40
C VAL A 364 19.30 10.16 -27.17
N GLU A 365 20.22 10.81 -26.48
CA GLU A 365 21.52 11.22 -27.02
C GLU A 365 22.49 10.02 -27.01
N ASP A 366 22.96 9.61 -28.19
CA ASP A 366 23.91 8.49 -28.31
C ASP A 366 25.37 8.95 -28.17
N VAL A 367 25.71 9.39 -26.95
CA VAL A 367 27.02 9.92 -26.60
C VAL A 367 28.12 8.85 -26.62
N TYR A 368 27.76 7.57 -26.50
CA TYR A 368 28.72 6.46 -26.39
C TYR A 368 28.71 5.48 -27.57
N GLY A 369 27.75 5.58 -28.49
CA GLY A 369 27.71 4.77 -29.70
C GLY A 369 28.91 4.99 -30.62
N THR A 370 29.05 4.16 -31.64
CA THR A 370 30.07 4.37 -32.67
C THR A 370 29.66 5.58 -33.52
N PRO A 371 30.50 6.62 -33.64
CA PRO A 371 30.25 7.70 -34.59
C PRO A 371 30.17 7.16 -36.01
N ASP A 372 29.52 7.89 -36.91
CA ASP A 372 29.52 7.53 -38.32
C ASP A 372 30.86 7.83 -39.02
N GLU A 373 30.89 7.66 -40.34
CA GLU A 373 32.09 7.87 -41.16
C GLU A 373 32.64 9.31 -41.10
N GLU A 374 31.81 10.29 -40.74
CA GLU A 374 32.18 11.70 -40.60
C GLU A 374 32.54 12.05 -39.13
N GLY A 375 32.49 11.08 -38.22
CA GLY A 375 32.73 11.27 -36.80
C GLY A 375 31.52 11.83 -36.03
N GLN A 376 30.34 11.85 -36.65
CA GLN A 376 29.15 12.47 -36.11
C GLN A 376 28.36 11.52 -35.21
N ARG A 377 27.79 12.08 -34.13
CA ARG A 377 26.88 11.42 -33.19
C ARG A 377 25.46 11.97 -33.34
N TYR A 378 24.48 11.25 -32.80
CA TYR A 378 23.07 11.48 -33.11
C TYR A 378 22.17 11.37 -31.89
N ILE A 379 21.02 12.03 -32.03
CA ILE A 379 19.87 11.88 -31.15
C ILE A 379 18.87 10.94 -31.83
N TYR A 380 18.41 9.94 -31.09
CA TYR A 380 17.44 8.96 -31.57
C TYR A 380 16.09 9.11 -30.87
N GLU A 381 15.01 9.01 -31.64
CA GLU A 381 13.69 8.70 -31.12
C GLU A 381 13.57 7.18 -30.95
N TYR A 382 13.27 6.75 -29.73
CA TYR A 382 12.88 5.39 -29.40
C TYR A 382 11.40 5.35 -29.05
N ARG A 383 10.69 4.35 -29.56
CA ARG A 383 9.34 4.00 -29.13
C ARG A 383 9.34 2.61 -28.54
N VAL A 384 8.82 2.48 -27.33
CA VAL A 384 8.73 1.20 -26.62
C VAL A 384 7.27 0.88 -26.39
N SER A 385 6.80 -0.25 -26.91
CA SER A 385 5.45 -0.73 -26.67
C SER A 385 5.27 -1.12 -25.21
N LYS A 386 4.22 -0.59 -24.58
CA LYS A 386 3.86 -0.95 -23.22
C LYS A 386 3.33 -2.37 -23.11
N TYR A 387 2.75 -2.91 -24.18
CA TYR A 387 2.12 -4.22 -24.20
C TYR A 387 3.10 -5.35 -24.50
N THR A 388 4.10 -5.10 -25.37
CA THR A 388 5.06 -6.13 -25.80
C THR A 388 6.42 -5.97 -25.15
N GLY A 389 6.75 -4.78 -24.61
CA GLY A 389 8.08 -4.47 -24.10
C GLY A 389 9.16 -4.52 -25.17
N GLN A 390 8.78 -4.29 -26.42
CA GLN A 390 9.71 -4.23 -27.55
C GLN A 390 9.85 -2.78 -28.05
N ILE A 391 11.03 -2.48 -28.59
CA ILE A 391 11.25 -1.25 -29.35
C ILE A 391 10.50 -1.38 -30.68
N THR A 392 9.45 -0.60 -30.86
CA THR A 392 8.63 -0.57 -32.07
C THR A 392 9.21 0.38 -33.12
N LYS A 393 9.99 1.37 -32.68
CA LYS A 393 10.67 2.32 -33.56
C LYS A 393 12.00 2.78 -32.94
N LYS A 394 13.04 2.85 -33.78
CA LYS A 394 14.29 3.56 -33.52
C LYS A 394 14.59 4.42 -34.75
N GLU A 395 14.58 5.74 -34.60
CA GLU A 395 14.79 6.67 -35.71
C GLU A 395 15.79 7.75 -35.33
N LYS A 396 16.70 8.06 -36.25
CA LYS A 396 17.66 9.16 -36.12
C LYS A 396 16.93 10.48 -36.39
N ILE A 397 16.86 11.36 -35.40
CA ILE A 397 16.05 12.59 -35.49
C ILE A 397 16.87 13.86 -35.51
N ASP A 398 18.10 13.85 -34.98
CA ASP A 398 18.95 15.02 -34.96
C ASP A 398 20.43 14.65 -34.81
N VAL A 399 21.29 15.62 -35.09
CA VAL A 399 22.75 15.60 -34.91
C VAL A 399 23.09 16.03 -33.49
N LEU A 400 23.91 15.25 -32.80
CA LEU A 400 24.44 15.62 -31.48
C LEU A 400 25.63 16.57 -31.67
N HIS A 401 25.43 17.86 -31.37
CA HIS A 401 26.42 18.92 -31.58
C HIS A 401 27.39 19.10 -30.41
#